data_AF-M4YIU5-F1
#
_entry.id   AF-M4YIU5-F1
#
_cell.length_a   1.000
_cell.length_b   1.000
_cell.length_c   1.000
_cell.angle_alpha   90.00
_cell.angle_beta   90.00
_cell.angle_gamma   90.00
#
_symmetry.space_group_name_H-M   'P 1'
#
loop_
_entity.id
_entity.type
_entity.pdbx_description
1 polymer ?
#
loop_
_entity_poly.entity_id
_entity_poly.type
_entity_poly.pdbx_seq_one_letter_code
_entity_poly.pdbx_strand_id
1 'polypeptide(L)'
;MTKEEIALKENLSPAKVTRAFQAAAVPDEMVAVFPVINDISLSDYQFLLKLAEEANNKQTSVTELMEKVQHRLKTMPDYPAIDKSKILAAIRVESKSLTTRPTRTVQTEKLREFSDRNQFARKKTDSKKRLVVYEFSRISAEAQSEIDDAIKRILKRLPESSE
;
A
#
# COMPACT_ATOMS: atom_id res chain seq x y z
N MET A 1 20.67 -24.22 -14.89
CA MET A 1 20.17 -23.88 -16.22
C MET A 1 19.68 -22.44 -16.18
N THR A 2 20.20 -21.56 -17.02
CA THR A 2 19.82 -20.14 -17.08
C THR A 2 18.56 -19.91 -17.92
N LYS A 3 17.92 -18.74 -17.83
CA LYS A 3 16.72 -18.43 -18.64
C LYS A 3 17.06 -18.37 -20.13
N GLU A 4 18.26 -17.93 -20.44
CA GLU A 4 18.84 -17.84 -21.78
C GLU A 4 19.07 -19.24 -22.37
N GLU A 5 19.61 -20.17 -21.57
CA GLU A 5 19.78 -21.57 -21.98
C GLU A 5 18.43 -22.26 -22.25
N ILE A 6 17.40 -21.97 -21.45
CA ILE A 6 16.04 -22.51 -21.66
C ILE A 6 15.41 -21.93 -22.92
N ALA A 7 15.57 -20.62 -23.16
CA ALA A 7 15.06 -19.98 -24.37
C ALA A 7 15.65 -20.61 -25.64
N LEU A 8 16.97 -20.85 -25.64
CA LEU A 8 17.66 -21.51 -26.75
C LEU A 8 17.22 -22.96 -26.94
N LYS A 9 17.13 -23.73 -25.84
CA LYS A 9 16.77 -25.16 -25.90
C LYS A 9 15.32 -25.39 -26.34
N GLU A 10 14.40 -24.55 -25.89
CA GLU A 10 12.96 -24.69 -26.16
C GLU A 10 12.51 -23.91 -27.41
N ASN A 11 13.44 -23.28 -28.15
CA ASN A 11 13.14 -22.40 -29.28
C ASN A 11 12.11 -21.30 -28.92
N LEU A 12 12.23 -20.73 -27.72
CA LEU A 12 11.36 -19.67 -27.21
C LEU A 12 12.13 -18.35 -27.11
N SER A 13 11.41 -17.23 -27.20
CA SER A 13 12.03 -15.95 -26.88
C SER A 13 12.35 -15.83 -25.38
N PRO A 14 13.45 -15.18 -24.99
CA PRO A 14 13.77 -14.95 -23.57
C PRO A 14 12.65 -14.25 -22.79
N ALA A 15 11.89 -13.38 -23.46
CA ALA A 15 10.71 -12.71 -22.90
C ALA A 15 9.58 -13.70 -22.56
N LYS A 16 9.35 -14.71 -23.40
CA LYS A 16 8.34 -15.75 -23.17
C LYS A 16 8.73 -16.66 -22.01
N VAL A 17 10.01 -17.02 -21.92
CA VAL A 17 10.58 -17.76 -20.79
C VAL A 17 10.40 -16.97 -19.48
N THR A 18 10.76 -15.68 -19.49
CA THR A 18 10.58 -14.81 -18.32
C THR A 18 9.12 -14.71 -17.89
N ARG A 19 8.18 -14.57 -18.83
CA ARG A 19 6.75 -14.55 -18.54
C ARG A 19 6.27 -15.86 -17.93
N ALA A 20 6.72 -17.01 -18.46
CA ALA A 20 6.38 -18.33 -17.92
C ALA A 20 6.87 -18.50 -16.47
N PHE A 21 8.10 -18.09 -16.16
CA PHE A 21 8.62 -18.15 -14.79
C PHE A 21 7.86 -17.23 -13.83
N GLN A 22 7.46 -16.03 -14.27
CA GLN A 22 6.65 -15.13 -13.44
C GLN A 22 5.24 -15.68 -13.23
N ALA A 23 4.63 -16.26 -14.26
CA ALA A 23 3.33 -16.91 -14.15
C ALA A 23 3.36 -18.06 -13.15
N ALA A 24 4.40 -18.90 -13.19
CA ALA A 24 4.60 -20.02 -12.28
C ALA A 24 4.87 -19.60 -10.82
N ALA A 25 5.28 -18.35 -10.57
CA ALA A 25 5.49 -17.83 -9.22
C ALA A 25 4.19 -17.30 -8.58
N VAL A 26 3.16 -17.00 -9.38
CA VAL A 26 1.87 -16.52 -8.91
C VAL A 26 1.01 -17.71 -8.48
N PRO A 27 0.27 -17.63 -7.35
CA PRO A 27 -0.65 -18.70 -6.96
C PRO A 27 -1.68 -19.01 -8.05
N ASP A 28 -1.88 -20.30 -8.33
CA ASP A 28 -2.77 -20.78 -9.41
C ASP A 28 -4.18 -20.20 -9.31
N GLU A 29 -4.71 -20.06 -8.09
CA GLU A 29 -6.04 -19.51 -7.82
C GLU A 29 -6.20 -18.06 -8.31
N MET A 30 -5.11 -17.28 -8.34
CA MET A 30 -5.10 -15.91 -8.85
C MET A 30 -5.04 -15.86 -10.38
N VAL A 31 -4.47 -16.89 -11.03
CA VAL A 31 -4.42 -17.00 -12.49
C VAL A 31 -5.70 -17.60 -13.05
N ALA A 32 -6.33 -18.53 -12.31
CA ALA A 32 -7.52 -19.27 -12.73
C ALA A 32 -8.77 -18.39 -12.95
N VAL A 33 -8.80 -17.17 -12.40
CA VAL A 33 -9.92 -16.23 -12.62
C VAL A 33 -9.90 -15.56 -14.00
N PHE A 34 -8.80 -15.67 -14.74
CA PHE A 34 -8.67 -15.10 -16.08
C PHE A 34 -9.14 -16.13 -17.13
N PRO A 35 -10.13 -15.79 -17.98
CA PRO A 35 -10.61 -16.71 -19.01
C PRO A 35 -9.58 -16.92 -20.13
N VAL A 36 -8.69 -15.95 -20.36
CA VAL A 36 -7.66 -15.97 -21.41
C VAL A 36 -6.29 -15.67 -20.80
N ILE A 37 -5.48 -16.71 -20.61
CA ILE A 37 -4.14 -16.60 -20.00
C ILE A 37 -3.20 -15.72 -20.83
N ASN A 38 -3.36 -15.73 -22.16
CA ASN A 38 -2.52 -14.98 -23.09
C ASN A 38 -2.67 -13.46 -22.94
N ASP A 39 -3.78 -12.97 -22.38
CA ASP A 39 -4.02 -11.55 -22.17
C ASP A 39 -3.26 -11.01 -20.94
N ILE A 40 -2.82 -11.89 -20.05
CA ILE A 40 -2.09 -11.52 -18.84
C ILE A 40 -0.67 -11.09 -19.23
N SER A 41 -0.39 -9.81 -18.98
CA SER A 41 0.93 -9.23 -19.26
C SER A 41 1.94 -9.58 -18.16
N LEU A 42 3.22 -9.37 -18.43
CA LEU A 42 4.28 -9.54 -17.42
C LEU A 42 4.04 -8.64 -16.19
N SER A 43 3.61 -7.39 -16.40
CA SER A 43 3.27 -6.47 -15.32
C SER A 43 2.07 -6.93 -14.50
N ASP A 44 1.12 -7.63 -15.13
CA ASP A 44 -0.03 -8.19 -14.42
C ASP A 44 0.40 -9.34 -13.49
N TYR A 45 1.27 -10.25 -13.96
CA TYR A 45 1.84 -11.30 -13.11
C TYR A 45 2.65 -10.72 -11.94
N GLN A 46 3.47 -9.69 -12.19
CA GLN A 46 4.21 -9.01 -11.11
C GLN A 46 3.28 -8.36 -10.07
N PHE A 47 2.14 -7.82 -10.51
CA PHE A 47 1.14 -7.27 -9.61
C PHE A 47 0.50 -8.37 -8.75
N LEU A 48 0.08 -9.48 -9.35
CA LEU A 48 -0.52 -10.62 -8.64
C LEU A 48 0.46 -11.23 -7.63
N LEU A 49 1.73 -11.39 -8.01
CA LEU A 49 2.77 -11.90 -7.12
C LEU A 49 2.95 -11.01 -5.89
N LYS A 50 3.11 -9.69 -6.10
CA LYS A 50 3.22 -8.73 -4.98
C LYS A 50 2.01 -8.77 -4.07
N LEU A 51 0.81 -8.93 -4.63
CA LEU A 51 -0.40 -9.01 -3.84
C LEU A 51 -0.47 -10.29 -2.99
N ALA A 52 -0.03 -11.42 -3.54
CA ALA A 52 0.09 -12.67 -2.78
C ALA A 52 1.10 -12.55 -1.63
N GLU A 53 2.25 -11.92 -1.88
CA GLU A 53 3.25 -11.62 -0.85
C GLU A 53 2.68 -10.70 0.24
N GLU A 54 1.93 -9.67 -0.12
CA GLU A 54 1.25 -8.77 0.83
C GLU A 54 0.19 -9.49 1.68
N ALA A 55 -0.59 -10.40 1.08
CA ALA A 55 -1.56 -11.23 1.78
C ALA A 55 -0.86 -12.12 2.82
N ASN A 56 0.23 -12.79 2.42
CA ASN A 56 1.03 -13.62 3.31
C ASN A 56 1.64 -12.81 4.47
N ASN A 57 2.19 -11.63 4.18
CA ASN A 57 2.75 -10.73 5.19
C ASN A 57 1.71 -10.25 6.21
N LYS A 58 0.45 -10.11 5.80
CA LYS A 58 -0.68 -9.75 6.66
C LYS A 58 -1.42 -10.95 7.24
N GLN A 59 -0.87 -12.17 7.12
CA GLN A 59 -1.49 -13.42 7.57
C GLN A 59 -2.92 -13.60 7.06
N THR A 60 -3.21 -13.08 5.87
CA THR A 60 -4.51 -13.25 5.21
C THR A 60 -4.41 -14.37 4.19
N SER A 61 -5.40 -15.26 4.17
CA SER A 61 -5.47 -16.35 3.20
C SER A 61 -5.69 -15.81 1.78
N VAL A 62 -4.79 -16.15 0.86
CA VAL A 62 -4.94 -15.86 -0.57
C VAL A 62 -6.20 -16.54 -1.11
N THR A 63 -6.50 -17.76 -0.65
CA THR A 63 -7.68 -18.52 -1.06
C THR A 63 -8.98 -17.81 -0.68
N GLU A 64 -9.12 -17.35 0.56
CA GLU A 64 -10.31 -16.61 1.00
C GLU A 64 -10.50 -15.30 0.24
N LEU A 65 -9.40 -14.61 -0.10
CA LEU A 65 -9.44 -13.42 -0.94
C LEU A 65 -9.96 -13.76 -2.34
N MET A 66 -9.44 -14.83 -2.94
CA MET A 66 -9.79 -15.23 -4.30
C MET A 66 -11.22 -15.78 -4.39
N GLU A 67 -11.75 -16.42 -3.35
CA GLU A 67 -13.17 -16.78 -3.27
C GLU A 67 -14.09 -15.56 -3.35
N LYS A 68 -13.77 -14.48 -2.63
CA LYS A 68 -14.52 -13.21 -2.71
C LYS A 68 -14.44 -12.59 -4.10
N VAL A 69 -13.25 -12.61 -4.71
CA VAL A 69 -13.07 -12.14 -6.09
C VAL A 69 -13.93 -12.96 -7.04
N GLN A 70 -13.89 -14.30 -6.98
CA GLN A 70 -14.69 -15.17 -7.83
C GLN A 70 -16.20 -14.94 -7.64
N HIS A 71 -16.66 -14.78 -6.40
CA HIS A 71 -18.06 -14.47 -6.12
C HIS A 71 -18.47 -13.15 -6.78
N ARG A 72 -17.66 -12.09 -6.62
CA ARG A 72 -17.89 -10.80 -7.27
C ARG A 72 -17.91 -10.93 -8.79
N LEU A 73 -16.98 -11.66 -9.39
CA LEU A 73 -16.93 -11.85 -10.85
C LEU A 73 -18.19 -12.56 -11.37
N LYS A 74 -18.68 -13.59 -10.67
CA LYS A 74 -19.92 -14.30 -11.04
C LYS A 74 -21.17 -13.42 -11.00
N THR A 75 -21.16 -12.32 -10.25
CA THR A 75 -22.27 -11.35 -10.21
C THR A 75 -22.21 -10.31 -11.33
N MET A 76 -21.12 -10.26 -12.10
CA MET A 76 -20.98 -9.32 -13.22
C MET A 76 -21.75 -9.82 -14.44
N PRO A 77 -22.38 -8.92 -15.22
CA PRO A 77 -23.16 -9.30 -16.41
C PRO A 77 -22.32 -9.95 -17.51
N ASP A 78 -21.01 -9.66 -17.54
CA ASP A 78 -20.10 -10.12 -18.60
C ASP A 78 -19.49 -11.52 -18.29
N TYR A 79 -19.90 -12.17 -17.20
CA TYR A 79 -19.38 -13.49 -16.84
C TYR A 79 -19.88 -14.59 -17.80
N PRO A 80 -19.03 -15.54 -18.25
CA PRO A 80 -17.62 -15.76 -17.89
C PRO A 80 -16.60 -15.02 -18.78
N ALA A 81 -17.04 -14.33 -19.83
CA ALA A 81 -16.18 -13.64 -20.80
C ALA A 81 -15.75 -12.24 -20.32
N ILE A 82 -15.35 -12.12 -19.05
CA ILE A 82 -15.00 -10.84 -18.44
C ILE A 82 -13.64 -10.37 -18.95
N ASP A 83 -13.57 -9.10 -19.33
CA ASP A 83 -12.31 -8.44 -19.71
C ASP A 83 -11.28 -8.49 -18.57
N LYS A 84 -10.01 -8.72 -18.92
CA LYS A 84 -8.87 -8.69 -17.99
C LYS A 84 -8.87 -7.46 -17.08
N SER A 85 -9.20 -6.28 -17.62
CA SER A 85 -9.20 -5.01 -16.87
C SER A 85 -10.22 -5.02 -15.72
N LYS A 86 -11.42 -5.59 -15.95
CA LYS A 86 -12.48 -5.72 -14.94
C LYS A 86 -12.11 -6.77 -13.88
N ILE A 87 -11.44 -7.85 -14.28
CA ILE A 87 -10.90 -8.85 -13.34
C ILE A 87 -9.86 -8.23 -12.42
N LEU A 88 -8.88 -7.52 -12.97
CA LEU A 88 -7.86 -6.80 -12.19
C LEU A 88 -8.49 -5.74 -11.28
N ALA A 89 -9.56 -5.07 -11.73
CA ALA A 89 -10.29 -4.12 -10.89
C ALA A 89 -11.00 -4.82 -9.73
N ALA A 90 -11.65 -5.96 -9.96
CA ALA A 90 -12.28 -6.76 -8.91
C ALA A 90 -11.25 -7.22 -7.85
N ILE A 91 -10.10 -7.72 -8.29
CA ILE A 91 -8.98 -8.10 -7.41
C ILE A 91 -8.53 -6.91 -6.55
N ARG A 92 -8.34 -5.72 -7.14
CA ARG A 92 -7.93 -4.51 -6.40
C ARG A 92 -8.96 -4.08 -5.35
N VAL A 93 -10.25 -4.22 -5.65
CA VAL A 93 -11.31 -3.87 -4.70
C VAL A 93 -11.30 -4.80 -3.49
N GLU A 94 -11.25 -6.12 -3.72
CA GLU A 94 -11.25 -7.11 -2.63
C GLU A 94 -9.93 -7.08 -1.83
N SER A 95 -8.82 -6.73 -2.48
CA SER A 95 -7.52 -6.57 -1.82
C SER A 95 -7.26 -5.18 -1.24
N LYS A 96 -8.26 -4.29 -1.20
CA LYS A 96 -8.07 -2.92 -0.71
C LYS A 96 -7.60 -2.89 0.76
N SER A 97 -8.07 -3.80 1.60
CA SER A 97 -7.61 -3.96 3.00
C SER A 97 -6.18 -4.52 3.12
N LEU A 98 -5.72 -5.24 2.10
CA LEU A 98 -4.35 -5.76 2.00
C LEU A 98 -3.38 -4.68 1.49
N THR A 99 -3.85 -3.80 0.62
CA THR A 99 -3.05 -2.71 0.04
C THR A 99 -3.20 -1.38 0.78
N THR A 100 -4.06 -1.29 1.81
CA THR A 100 -4.00 -0.18 2.76
C THR A 100 -2.62 -0.20 3.37
N ARG A 101 -1.77 0.71 2.88
CA ARG A 101 -0.50 1.08 3.49
C ARG A 101 -0.75 1.20 4.99
N PRO A 102 0.18 0.73 5.85
CA PRO A 102 0.07 1.03 7.27
C PRO A 102 -0.21 2.51 7.38
N THR A 103 -1.35 2.84 7.97
CA THR A 103 -1.81 4.20 8.22
C THR A 103 -0.59 5.00 8.61
N ARG A 104 -0.28 6.11 7.88
CA ARG A 104 0.83 7.00 8.25
C ARG A 104 0.76 7.15 9.76
N THR A 105 1.74 6.57 10.46
CA THR A 105 1.72 6.53 11.94
C THR A 105 1.69 7.95 12.47
N VAL A 106 2.29 8.85 11.68
CA VAL A 106 2.29 10.29 11.85
C VAL A 106 1.07 10.93 11.18
N GLN A 107 0.08 11.28 12.00
CA GLN A 107 -1.02 12.19 11.62
C GLN A 107 -0.53 13.63 11.69
N THR A 108 -0.93 14.48 10.74
CA THR A 108 -0.57 15.91 10.74
C THR A 108 -1.84 16.76 10.79
N GLU A 109 -1.96 17.56 11.83
CA GLU A 109 -3.06 18.49 12.08
C GLU A 109 -2.55 19.92 11.85
N LYS A 110 -3.27 20.74 11.08
CA LYS A 110 -2.96 22.17 10.95
C LYS A 110 -3.54 22.90 12.15
N LEU A 111 -2.69 23.59 12.91
CA LEU A 111 -3.14 24.41 14.04
C LEU A 111 -3.67 25.78 13.59
N ARG A 112 -3.15 26.26 12.46
CA ARG A 112 -3.57 27.52 11.85
C ARG A 112 -3.31 27.48 10.34
N GLU A 113 -4.20 28.11 9.59
CA GLU A 113 -3.98 28.35 8.16
C GLU A 113 -3.38 29.74 7.95
N PHE A 114 -2.45 29.83 7.00
CA PHE A 114 -1.77 31.05 6.60
C PHE A 114 -1.91 31.21 5.09
N SER A 115 -1.84 32.45 4.62
CA SER A 115 -1.85 32.77 3.18
C SER A 115 -0.54 32.41 2.50
N ASP A 116 0.61 32.56 3.18
CA ASP A 116 1.91 32.10 2.70
C ASP A 116 2.04 30.58 2.86
N ARG A 117 2.25 29.87 1.75
CA ARG A 117 2.49 28.42 1.71
C ARG A 117 3.69 27.98 2.57
N ASN A 118 4.67 28.85 2.79
CA ASN A 118 5.85 28.57 3.59
C ASN A 118 5.70 28.95 5.07
N GLN A 119 4.59 29.61 5.45
CA GLN A 119 4.23 29.90 6.83
C GLN A 119 3.27 28.83 7.32
N PHE A 120 3.60 28.15 8.41
CA PHE A 120 2.75 27.09 8.94
C PHE A 120 2.91 26.91 10.45
N ALA A 121 1.84 26.42 11.06
CA ALA A 121 1.80 25.91 12.43
C ALA A 121 1.04 24.59 12.40
N ARG A 122 1.71 23.49 12.73
CA ARG A 122 1.12 22.14 12.62
C ARG A 122 1.57 21.23 13.75
N LYS A 123 0.71 20.28 14.11
CA LYS A 123 1.00 19.21 15.06
C LYS A 123 1.14 17.89 14.31
N LYS A 124 2.22 17.18 14.56
CA LYS A 124 2.46 15.81 14.09
C LYS A 124 2.31 14.86 15.26
N THR A 125 1.49 13.83 15.12
CA THR A 125 1.25 12.82 16.17
C THR A 125 1.62 11.45 15.63
N ASP A 126 2.65 10.82 16.21
CA ASP A 126 2.97 9.41 16.01
C ASP A 126 2.40 8.60 17.19
N SER A 127 1.23 7.98 16.97
CA SER A 127 0.54 7.21 18.00
C SER A 127 1.28 5.92 18.41
N LYS A 128 2.13 5.36 17.53
CA LYS A 128 2.93 4.17 17.85
C LYS A 128 4.11 4.51 18.75
N LYS A 129 4.74 5.67 18.53
CA LYS A 129 5.90 6.14 19.30
C LYS A 129 5.54 6.99 20.51
N ARG A 130 4.25 7.21 20.77
CA ARG A 130 3.74 8.18 21.77
C ARG A 130 4.42 9.56 21.62
N LEU A 131 4.71 9.94 20.38
CA LEU A 131 5.48 11.14 20.06
C LEU A 131 4.57 12.21 19.46
N VAL A 132 4.61 13.40 20.02
CA VAL A 132 3.96 14.59 19.47
C VAL A 132 5.03 15.62 19.14
N VAL A 133 4.98 16.17 17.93
CA VAL A 133 5.89 17.23 17.46
C VAL A 133 5.07 18.41 16.99
N TYR A 134 5.36 19.59 17.53
CA TYR A 134 4.82 20.85 17.05
C TYR A 134 5.84 21.51 16.13
N GLU A 135 5.43 21.85 14.91
CA GLU A 135 6.28 22.50 13.91
C GLU A 135 5.72 23.86 13.51
N PHE A 136 6.58 24.86 13.58
CA PHE A 136 6.29 26.24 13.19
C PHE A 136 7.30 26.70 12.14
N SER A 137 6.85 27.46 11.16
CA SER A 137 7.71 28.09 10.15
C SER A 137 7.27 29.53 9.93
N ARG A 138 8.26 30.44 9.87
CA ARG A 138 8.06 31.89 9.66
C ARG A 138 7.08 32.52 10.66
N ILE A 139 7.22 32.19 11.95
CA ILE A 139 6.51 32.88 13.04
C ILE A 139 7.38 34.02 13.59
N SER A 140 6.77 35.02 14.24
CA SER A 140 7.51 36.12 14.87
C SER A 140 8.28 35.63 16.10
N ALA A 141 9.39 36.31 16.42
CA ALA A 141 10.17 36.02 17.62
C ALA A 141 9.36 36.18 18.92
N GLU A 142 8.44 37.15 18.94
CA GLU A 142 7.50 37.35 20.05
C GLU A 142 6.59 36.14 20.25
N ALA A 143 5.96 35.64 19.18
CA ALA A 143 5.12 34.45 19.24
C ALA A 143 5.91 33.20 19.64
N GLN A 144 7.16 33.08 19.17
CA GLN A 144 8.04 31.99 19.59
C GLN A 144 8.32 32.04 21.10
N SER A 145 8.65 33.22 21.64
CA SER A 145 8.91 33.37 23.08
C SER A 145 7.67 33.04 23.92
N GLU A 146 6.49 33.47 23.48
CA GLU A 146 5.23 33.17 24.19
C GLU A 146 4.93 31.65 24.18
N ILE A 147 5.16 30.98 23.06
CA ILE A 147 5.03 29.52 22.95
C ILE A 147 6.02 28.83 23.90
N ASP A 148 7.29 29.25 23.92
CA ASP A 148 8.31 28.64 24.78
C ASP A 148 7.96 28.77 26.27
N ASP A 149 7.51 29.94 26.70
CA ASP A 149 7.13 30.18 28.08
C ASP A 149 5.87 29.39 28.47
N ALA A 150 4.90 29.28 27.57
CA ALA A 150 3.71 28.45 27.77
C ALA A 150 4.08 26.97 27.89
N ILE A 151 4.94 26.46 27.00
CA ILE A 151 5.41 25.06 27.04
C ILE A 151 6.14 24.79 28.36
N LYS A 152 7.11 25.62 28.73
CA LYS A 152 7.86 25.47 30.00
C LYS A 152 6.92 25.47 31.21
N ARG A 153 5.93 26.36 31.23
CA ARG A 153 4.93 26.44 32.31
C ARG A 153 4.07 25.19 32.41
N ILE A 154 3.66 24.61 31.27
CA ILE A 154 2.87 23.37 31.23
C ILE A 154 3.73 22.19 31.70
N LEU A 155 4.95 22.07 31.20
CA LEU A 155 5.85 20.96 31.55
C LEU A 155 6.20 20.95 33.04
N LYS A 156 6.35 22.11 33.68
CA LYS A 156 6.56 22.22 35.14
C LYS A 156 5.40 21.68 35.99
N ARG A 157 4.18 21.58 35.43
CA ARG A 157 3.00 21.05 36.13
C ARG A 157 2.85 19.55 36.00
N LEU A 158 3.62 18.93 35.10
CA LEU A 158 3.61 17.49 34.96
C LEU A 158 4.37 16.89 36.15
N PRO A 159 3.88 15.79 36.72
CA PRO A 159 4.61 15.10 37.78
C PRO A 159 5.98 14.69 37.24
N GLU A 160 7.02 14.88 38.04
CA GLU A 160 8.31 14.24 37.75
C GLU A 160 8.06 12.74 37.69
N SER A 161 8.48 12.11 36.59
CA SER A 161 8.46 10.66 36.48
C SER A 161 9.25 10.10 37.65
N SER A 162 8.55 9.48 38.60
CA SER A 162 9.17 8.68 39.64
C SER A 162 9.95 7.58 38.94
N GLU A 163 11.27 7.53 39.15
CA GLU A 163 12.12 6.41 38.72
C GLU A 163 11.63 5.07 39.30
#